data_AF-A0A1Y1K1X7-F1
#
_entry.id   AF-A0A1Y1K1X7-F1
#
_cell.length_a   1.000
_cell.length_b   1.000
_cell.length_c   1.000
_cell.angle_alpha   90.00
_cell.angle_beta   90.00
_cell.angle_gamma   90.00
#
_symmetry.space_group_name_H-M   'P 1'
#
loop_
_entity.id
_entity.type
_entity.pdbx_description
1 polymer ?
#
loop_
_entity_poly.entity_id
_entity_poly.type
_entity_poly.pdbx_seq_one_letter_code
_entity_poly.pdbx_strand_id
1 'polypeptide(L)'
;MSQEDTKNSTTHSNEGDRNFKVKAGIFLVGVTGVSALVGFGATLASVRKQDTKHFSKGMAGGLEMSEPAVSLALRALGWGTFYAFTGCGILCYSIWKLSGAESLHDFRNKMGAILPRIPKNNPPQGRTEFTGMNDLLEYLANSKSNDGGK
;
A
#
# COMPACT_ATOMS: atom_id res chain seq x y z
N MET A 1 -28.18 -30.49 8.70
CA MET A 1 -28.67 -29.09 8.61
C MET A 1 -27.70 -28.25 9.43
N SER A 2 -26.53 -27.94 8.85
CA SER A 2 -26.10 -26.59 8.42
C SER A 2 -26.05 -25.60 9.61
N GLN A 3 -24.87 -25.28 10.17
CA GLN A 3 -23.96 -24.16 9.76
C GLN A 3 -24.75 -22.84 9.71
N GLU A 4 -24.41 -21.75 10.42
CA GLU A 4 -23.14 -21.02 10.51
C GLU A 4 -23.17 -20.17 11.81
N ASP A 5 -22.18 -20.19 12.73
CA ASP A 5 -20.79 -19.75 12.60
C ASP A 5 -20.65 -18.39 11.91
N THR A 6 -20.83 -17.27 12.64
CA THR A 6 -20.03 -16.01 12.56
C THR A 6 -20.56 -14.98 13.58
N LYS A 7 -20.62 -15.31 14.88
CA LYS A 7 -20.92 -14.31 15.94
C LYS A 7 -20.21 -14.59 17.28
N ASN A 8 -19.10 -15.30 17.28
CA ASN A 8 -18.45 -15.72 18.53
C ASN A 8 -16.91 -15.72 18.46
N SER A 9 -16.29 -14.70 17.84
CA SER A 9 -14.83 -14.56 17.98
C SER A 9 -14.41 -13.10 18.11
N THR A 10 -14.94 -12.41 19.11
CA THR A 10 -14.32 -11.17 19.62
C THR A 10 -14.57 -10.99 21.10
N THR A 11 -14.40 -12.04 21.90
CA THR A 11 -14.27 -11.90 23.35
C THR A 11 -13.58 -13.14 23.88
N HIS A 12 -12.25 -13.19 23.86
CA HIS A 12 -11.42 -13.97 24.81
C HIS A 12 -9.92 -13.70 24.55
N SER A 13 -9.48 -12.44 24.67
CA SER A 13 -8.08 -12.01 24.98
C SER A 13 -7.88 -10.50 24.77
N ASN A 14 -8.71 -9.68 25.44
CA ASN A 14 -8.66 -8.21 25.31
C ASN A 14 -7.27 -7.64 25.72
N GLU A 15 -6.57 -8.27 26.67
CA GLU A 15 -5.20 -7.86 27.02
C GLU A 15 -4.17 -8.27 25.95
N GLY A 16 -4.22 -9.52 25.45
CA GLY A 16 -3.25 -10.06 24.49
C GLY A 16 -3.31 -9.41 23.11
N ASP A 17 -4.51 -9.17 22.59
CA ASP A 17 -4.71 -8.58 21.26
C ASP A 17 -4.32 -7.10 21.19
N ARG A 18 -4.55 -6.35 22.28
CA ARG A 18 -4.13 -4.95 22.38
C ARG A 18 -2.60 -4.86 22.40
N ASN A 19 -1.95 -5.72 23.18
CA ASN A 19 -0.49 -5.80 23.22
C ASN A 19 0.10 -6.23 21.86
N PHE A 20 -0.53 -7.18 21.16
CA PHE A 20 -0.12 -7.58 19.82
C PHE A 20 -0.29 -6.46 18.79
N LYS A 21 -1.44 -5.78 18.78
CA LYS A 21 -1.69 -4.63 17.89
C LYS A 21 -0.74 -3.47 18.15
N VAL A 22 -0.41 -3.19 19.42
CA VAL A 22 0.59 -2.17 19.77
C VAL A 22 1.98 -2.58 19.29
N LYS A 23 2.39 -3.83 19.50
CA LYS A 23 3.68 -4.35 18.99
C LYS A 23 3.75 -4.31 17.46
N ALA A 24 2.68 -4.72 16.78
CA ALA A 24 2.57 -4.66 15.33
C ALA A 24 2.57 -3.22 14.81
N GLY A 25 1.91 -2.29 15.52
CA GLY A 25 1.90 -0.87 15.20
C GLY A 25 3.28 -0.23 15.29
N ILE A 26 4.02 -0.51 16.36
CA ILE A 26 5.40 -0.04 16.54
C ILE A 26 6.30 -0.60 15.43
N PHE A 27 6.18 -1.89 15.12
CA PHE A 27 6.93 -2.51 14.03
C PHE A 27 6.61 -1.88 12.68
N LEU A 28 5.32 -1.65 12.38
CA LEU A 28 4.88 -1.08 11.11
C LEU A 28 5.35 0.38 10.95
N VAL A 29 5.28 1.18 12.02
CA VAL A 29 5.82 2.54 12.02
C VAL A 29 7.34 2.51 11.83
N GLY A 30 8.04 1.56 12.46
CA GLY A 30 9.47 1.36 12.27
C GLY A 30 9.84 1.06 10.82
N VAL A 31 9.24 0.03 10.21
CA VAL A 31 9.53 -0.34 8.81
C VAL A 31 9.11 0.75 7.83
N THR A 32 7.97 1.41 8.06
CA THR A 32 7.50 2.54 7.23
C THR A 32 8.43 3.74 7.34
N GLY A 33 8.88 4.07 8.56
CA GLY A 33 9.83 5.15 8.80
C GLY A 33 11.17 4.90 8.13
N VAL A 34 11.73 3.70 8.28
CA VAL A 34 12.97 3.32 7.58
C VAL A 34 12.79 3.36 6.07
N SER A 35 11.66 2.86 5.55
CA SER A 35 11.38 2.88 4.11
C SER A 35 11.23 4.29 3.54
N ALA A 36 10.58 5.20 4.28
CA ALA A 36 10.46 6.60 3.91
C ALA A 36 11.82 7.31 3.89
N LEU A 37 12.67 7.08 4.91
CA LEU A 37 14.02 7.65 4.96
C LEU A 37 14.91 7.11 3.83
N VAL A 38 14.87 5.81 3.57
CA VAL A 38 15.65 5.18 2.49
C VAL A 38 15.15 5.62 1.12
N GLY A 39 13.83 5.64 0.87
CA GLY A 39 13.25 6.04 -0.41
C GLY A 39 13.44 7.52 -0.72
N PHE A 40 13.17 8.39 0.26
CA PHE A 40 13.40 9.83 0.13
C PHE A 40 14.90 10.15 0.03
N GLY A 41 15.72 9.50 0.84
CA GLY A 41 17.18 9.62 0.79
C GLY A 41 17.77 9.15 -0.53
N ALA A 42 17.29 8.03 -1.09
CA ALA A 42 17.70 7.53 -2.40
C ALA A 42 17.29 8.49 -3.53
N THR A 43 16.10 9.08 -3.44
CA THR A 43 15.63 10.11 -4.38
C THR A 43 16.52 11.35 -4.29
N LEU A 44 16.80 11.83 -3.08
CA LEU A 44 17.68 12.98 -2.87
C LEU A 44 19.11 12.71 -3.35
N ALA A 45 19.63 11.49 -3.13
CA ALA A 45 20.94 11.06 -3.61
C ALA A 45 20.99 10.96 -5.15
N SER A 46 19.91 10.50 -5.79
CA SER A 46 19.78 10.46 -7.24
C SER A 46 19.79 11.87 -7.84
N VAL A 47 19.04 12.81 -7.25
CA VAL A 47 19.04 14.22 -7.64
C VAL A 47 20.42 14.85 -7.42
N ARG A 48 21.09 14.55 -6.31
CA ARG A 48 22.46 15.05 -6.04
C ARG A 48 23.48 14.56 -7.06
N LYS A 49 23.38 13.30 -7.49
CA LYS A 49 24.26 12.72 -8.53
C LYS A 49 24.06 13.39 -9.88
N GLN A 50 22.84 13.81 -10.20
CA GLN A 50 22.52 14.50 -11.44
C GLN A 50 22.96 15.97 -11.40
N ASP A 51 22.79 16.67 -10.27
CA ASP A 51 23.01 18.12 -10.16
C ASP A 51 23.85 18.55 -8.93
N THR A 52 25.12 18.14 -8.88
CA THR A 52 25.99 18.43 -7.72
C THR A 52 26.28 19.94 -7.53
N LYS A 53 26.37 20.72 -8.61
CA LYS A 53 26.67 22.17 -8.56
C LYS A 53 25.46 23.02 -8.14
N HIS A 54 24.26 22.70 -8.62
CA HIS A 54 23.04 23.44 -8.31
C HIS A 54 22.43 23.02 -6.97
N PHE A 55 22.56 21.75 -6.58
CA PHE A 55 22.08 21.25 -5.29
C PHE A 55 22.88 21.80 -4.10
N SER A 56 24.21 21.90 -4.19
CA SER A 56 25.02 22.47 -3.11
C SER A 56 24.77 23.97 -2.92
N LYS A 57 24.53 24.70 -4.03
CA LYS A 57 24.11 26.11 -3.99
C LYS A 57 22.68 26.27 -3.46
N GLY A 58 21.80 25.31 -3.76
CA GLY A 58 20.44 25.23 -3.24
C GLY A 58 20.31 24.74 -1.80
N MET A 59 21.29 24.02 -1.25
CA MET A 59 21.37 23.65 0.18
C MET A 59 22.05 24.74 1.01
N ALA A 60 23.17 25.31 0.55
CA ALA A 60 23.87 26.40 1.25
C ALA A 60 23.08 27.72 1.15
N GLY A 61 22.60 28.08 -0.05
CA GLY A 61 21.60 29.15 -0.22
C GLY A 61 20.19 28.75 0.24
N GLY A 62 19.97 27.47 0.51
CA GLY A 62 18.75 26.91 1.10
C GLY A 62 18.59 27.17 2.60
N LEU A 63 19.62 27.65 3.26
CA LEU A 63 19.54 28.14 4.65
C LEU A 63 19.52 29.66 4.71
N GLU A 64 20.15 30.36 3.76
CA GLU A 64 20.28 31.83 3.80
C GLU A 64 19.32 32.60 2.86
N MET A 65 18.72 31.96 1.85
CA MET A 65 17.80 32.59 0.87
C MET A 65 16.42 31.92 0.78
N SER A 66 16.18 30.93 1.62
CA SER A 66 15.09 29.94 1.49
C SER A 66 13.85 30.23 2.34
N GLU A 67 13.98 31.17 3.27
CA GLU A 67 12.98 31.48 4.28
C GLU A 67 11.57 31.78 3.70
N PRO A 68 11.39 32.44 2.54
CA PRO A 68 10.05 32.65 2.00
C PRO A 68 9.57 31.53 1.06
N ALA A 69 10.43 30.94 0.21
CA ALA A 69 9.98 30.02 -0.85
C ALA A 69 9.86 28.55 -0.37
N VAL A 70 10.84 28.08 0.39
CA VAL A 70 10.82 26.70 0.91
C VAL A 70 9.82 26.61 2.06
N SER A 71 9.67 27.64 2.89
CA SER A 71 8.61 27.68 3.91
C SER A 71 7.21 27.66 3.30
N LEU A 72 7.00 28.32 2.15
CA LEU A 72 5.73 28.27 1.42
C LEU A 72 5.47 26.85 0.88
N ALA A 73 6.48 26.22 0.28
CA ALA A 73 6.38 24.88 -0.28
C ALA A 73 6.20 23.80 0.79
N LEU A 74 6.93 23.88 1.91
CA LEU A 74 6.78 22.97 3.04
C LEU A 74 5.40 23.07 3.67
N ARG A 75 4.85 24.28 3.81
CA ARG A 75 3.49 24.46 4.31
C ARG A 75 2.43 23.98 3.31
N ALA A 76 2.63 24.23 2.00
CA ALA A 76 1.76 23.71 0.95
C ALA A 76 1.78 22.17 0.88
N LEU A 77 2.96 21.55 1.01
CA LEU A 77 3.12 20.09 1.05
C LEU A 77 2.53 19.50 2.34
N GLY A 78 2.70 20.18 3.47
CA GLY A 78 2.15 19.78 4.76
C GLY A 78 0.62 19.81 4.76
N TRP A 79 0.02 20.95 4.38
CA TRP A 79 -1.44 21.07 4.27
C TRP A 79 -2.01 20.19 3.16
N GLY A 80 -1.26 19.98 2.07
CA GLY A 80 -1.64 19.09 0.96
C GLY A 80 -1.71 17.63 1.39
N THR A 81 -0.70 17.12 2.11
CA THR A 81 -0.73 15.74 2.62
C THR A 81 -1.82 15.53 3.66
N PHE A 82 -2.01 16.51 4.56
CA PHE A 82 -3.09 16.46 5.55
C PHE A 82 -4.47 16.46 4.87
N TYR A 83 -4.69 17.36 3.91
CA TYR A 83 -5.93 17.40 3.13
C TYR A 83 -6.13 16.15 2.27
N ALA A 84 -5.06 15.55 1.72
CA ALA A 84 -5.16 14.30 0.99
C ALA A 84 -5.61 13.15 1.90
N PHE A 85 -5.03 13.02 3.09
CA PHE A 85 -5.43 12.00 4.06
C PHE A 85 -6.85 12.24 4.59
N THR A 86 -7.16 13.46 5.00
CA THR A 86 -8.47 13.84 5.51
C THR A 86 -9.54 13.76 4.43
N GLY A 87 -9.28 14.26 3.23
CA GLY A 87 -10.20 14.22 2.09
C GLY A 87 -10.45 12.80 1.59
N CYS A 88 -9.41 11.99 1.44
CA CYS A 88 -9.58 10.59 1.05
C CYS A 88 -10.32 9.79 2.14
N GLY A 89 -10.02 10.05 3.42
CA GLY A 89 -10.76 9.49 4.55
C GLY A 89 -12.23 9.88 4.57
N ILE A 90 -12.55 11.17 4.38
CA ILE A 90 -13.91 11.69 4.33
C ILE A 90 -14.66 11.17 3.10
N LEU A 91 -14.03 11.11 1.92
CA LEU A 91 -14.66 10.61 0.70
C LEU A 91 -14.98 9.11 0.84
N CYS A 92 -14.02 8.31 1.28
CA CYS A 92 -14.24 6.89 1.56
C CYS A 92 -15.31 6.67 2.64
N TYR A 93 -15.28 7.47 3.71
CA TYR A 93 -16.30 7.44 4.74
C TYR A 93 -17.67 7.89 4.21
N SER A 94 -17.73 8.89 3.34
CA SER A 94 -18.98 9.40 2.76
C SER A 94 -19.61 8.37 1.83
N ILE A 95 -18.81 7.70 1.01
CA ILE A 95 -19.27 6.57 0.19
C ILE A 95 -19.78 5.43 1.10
N TRP A 96 -19.08 5.15 2.20
CA TRP A 96 -19.54 4.18 3.19
C TRP A 96 -20.86 4.59 3.86
N LYS A 97 -21.02 5.88 4.20
CA LYS A 97 -22.20 6.45 4.85
C LYS A 97 -23.41 6.53 3.89
N LEU A 98 -23.17 6.77 2.60
CA LEU A 98 -24.19 6.79 1.54
C LEU A 98 -24.56 5.38 1.07
N SER A 99 -23.66 4.42 1.18
CA SER A 99 -23.91 3.02 0.80
C SER A 99 -24.94 2.31 1.68
N GLY A 100 -25.40 2.91 2.79
CA GLY A 100 -26.46 2.37 3.66
C GLY A 100 -26.08 1.05 4.38
N ALA A 101 -24.82 0.64 4.28
CA ALA A 101 -24.28 -0.56 4.88
C ALA A 101 -23.65 -0.18 6.23
N GLU A 102 -24.29 -0.57 7.33
CA GLU A 102 -23.79 -0.33 8.69
C GLU A 102 -22.45 -1.05 8.98
N SER A 103 -21.91 -1.82 8.03
CA SER A 103 -20.62 -2.50 8.14
C SER A 103 -19.86 -2.63 6.80
N LEU A 104 -18.52 -2.57 6.86
CA LEU A 104 -17.61 -2.88 5.73
C LEU A 104 -17.85 -4.28 5.14
N HIS A 105 -18.40 -5.20 5.94
CA HIS A 105 -18.75 -6.55 5.52
C HIS A 105 -19.93 -6.54 4.54
N ASP A 106 -20.95 -5.71 4.80
CA ASP A 106 -22.13 -5.64 3.94
C ASP A 106 -21.85 -4.87 2.64
N PHE A 107 -20.97 -3.86 2.69
CA PHE A 107 -20.41 -3.22 1.49
C PHE A 107 -19.58 -4.21 0.65
N ARG A 108 -18.69 -5.00 1.27
CA ARG A 108 -17.92 -6.05 0.59
C ARG A 108 -18.85 -7.09 -0.05
N ASN A 109 -19.88 -7.53 0.65
CA ASN A 109 -20.81 -8.54 0.16
C ASN A 109 -21.68 -8.00 -0.99
N LYS A 110 -22.19 -6.76 -0.90
CA LYS A 110 -22.95 -6.11 -1.98
C LYS A 110 -22.08 -5.77 -3.19
N MET A 111 -20.88 -5.22 -2.99
CA MET A 111 -19.91 -4.98 -4.07
C MET A 111 -19.43 -6.29 -4.71
N GLY A 112 -19.24 -7.35 -3.90
CA GLY A 112 -18.90 -8.69 -4.38
C GLY A 112 -20.04 -9.37 -5.15
N ALA A 113 -21.30 -8.99 -4.90
CA ALA A 113 -22.48 -9.46 -5.63
C ALA A 113 -22.75 -8.64 -6.90
N ILE A 114 -22.36 -7.36 -6.93
CA ILE A 114 -22.47 -6.47 -8.11
C ILE A 114 -21.42 -6.81 -9.16
N LEU A 115 -20.25 -7.31 -8.74
CA LEU A 115 -19.27 -7.85 -9.67
C LEU A 115 -19.76 -9.22 -10.16
N PRO A 116 -19.95 -9.43 -11.48
CA PRO A 116 -20.36 -10.73 -12.00
C PRO A 116 -19.31 -11.77 -11.57
N ARG A 117 -19.73 -12.73 -10.75
CA ARG A 117 -18.87 -13.80 -10.25
C ARG A 117 -18.32 -14.57 -11.44
N ILE A 118 -17.06 -14.33 -11.78
CA ILE A 118 -16.37 -15.04 -12.85
C ILE A 118 -16.44 -16.53 -12.51
N PRO A 119 -17.08 -17.36 -13.35
CA PRO A 119 -17.10 -18.80 -13.13
C PRO A 119 -15.67 -19.31 -13.07
N LYS A 120 -15.32 -20.04 -12.01
CA LYS A 120 -14.05 -20.79 -12.00
C LYS A 120 -14.15 -21.86 -13.07
N ASN A 121 -13.47 -21.63 -14.19
CA ASN A 121 -13.30 -22.59 -15.25
C ASN A 121 -12.46 -23.76 -14.71
N ASN A 122 -13.08 -24.94 -14.57
CA ASN A 122 -12.40 -26.22 -14.36
C ASN A 122 -12.77 -27.09 -15.58
N PRO A 123 -11.84 -27.44 -16.48
CA PRO A 123 -10.40 -27.21 -16.42
C PRO A 123 -10.01 -25.79 -16.91
N PRO A 124 -8.97 -25.21 -16.33
CA PRO A 124 -8.50 -23.87 -16.69
C PRO A 124 -7.81 -23.91 -18.09
N GLN A 125 -8.13 -22.95 -18.95
CA GLN A 125 -7.81 -22.93 -20.41
C GLN A 125 -7.31 -21.54 -20.88
N GLY A 126 -6.58 -20.79 -20.05
CA GLY A 126 -5.98 -19.52 -20.47
C GLY A 126 -4.92 -18.97 -19.52
N ARG A 127 -3.92 -18.26 -20.07
CA ARG A 127 -2.67 -17.65 -19.53
C ARG A 127 -2.52 -17.24 -18.04
N THR A 128 -3.53 -17.33 -17.21
CA THR A 128 -3.49 -17.23 -15.73
C THR A 128 -3.40 -18.59 -15.04
N GLU A 129 -3.12 -19.68 -15.77
CA GLU A 129 -2.98 -21.06 -15.26
C GLU A 129 -1.83 -21.26 -14.26
N PHE A 130 -0.92 -20.31 -14.16
CA PHE A 130 0.21 -20.45 -13.24
C PHE A 130 -0.30 -20.38 -11.80
N THR A 131 -0.11 -21.48 -11.08
CA THR A 131 -0.58 -21.63 -9.70
C THR A 131 0.11 -20.64 -8.74
N GLY A 132 1.25 -20.07 -9.15
CA GLY A 132 1.89 -18.95 -8.47
C GLY A 132 3.22 -18.55 -9.11
N MET A 133 3.94 -17.64 -8.47
CA MET A 133 5.26 -17.17 -8.93
C MET A 133 6.28 -18.31 -9.03
N ASN A 134 6.19 -19.35 -8.19
CA ASN A 134 7.06 -20.52 -8.31
C ASN A 134 6.82 -21.29 -9.61
N ASP A 135 5.55 -21.46 -10.00
CA ASP A 135 5.16 -22.14 -11.24
C ASP A 135 5.56 -21.32 -12.48
N LEU A 136 5.49 -19.98 -12.38
CA LEU A 136 6.04 -19.07 -13.39
C LEU A 136 7.56 -19.18 -13.52
N LEU A 137 8.28 -19.23 -12.39
CA LEU A 137 9.73 -19.33 -12.37
C LEU A 137 10.20 -20.70 -12.84
N GLU A 138 9.47 -21.76 -12.52
CA GLU A 138 9.72 -23.12 -13.00
C GLU A 138 9.51 -23.23 -14.51
N TYR A 139 8.40 -22.68 -15.03
CA TYR A 139 8.18 -22.58 -16.47
C TYR A 139 9.29 -21.79 -17.17
N LEU A 140 9.71 -20.65 -16.63
CA LEU A 140 10.78 -19.85 -17.19
C LEU A 140 12.15 -20.56 -17.11
N ALA A 141 12.44 -21.25 -16.00
CA ALA A 141 13.67 -22.01 -15.82
C ALA A 141 13.75 -23.18 -16.80
N ASN A 142 12.64 -23.92 -16.97
CA ASN A 142 12.57 -25.05 -17.89
C ASN A 142 12.50 -24.61 -19.37
N SER A 143 11.94 -23.42 -19.66
CA SER A 143 11.97 -22.84 -21.01
C SER A 143 13.37 -22.37 -21.41
N LYS A 144 14.16 -21.81 -20.48
CA LYS A 144 15.54 -21.37 -20.76
C LYS A 144 16.53 -22.52 -20.88
N SER A 145 16.35 -23.62 -20.16
CA SER A 145 17.23 -24.79 -20.25
C SER A 145 17.11 -25.53 -21.59
N ASN A 146 15.94 -25.47 -22.24
CA ASN A 146 15.65 -26.16 -23.50
C ASN A 146 16.09 -25.39 -24.76
N ASP A 147 16.52 -24.13 -24.64
CA ASP A 147 16.95 -23.28 -25.77
C ASP A 147 18.48 -23.27 -25.99
N GLY A 148 19.25 -23.94 -25.12
CA GLY A 148 20.71 -24.08 -25.23
C GLY A 148 21.18 -25.33 -26.00
N GLY A 149 20.27 -26.01 -26.71
CA GLY A 149 20.49 -27.31 -27.34
C GLY A 149 20.09 -27.37 -28.81
N LYS A 150 20.49 -26.38 -29.61
CA LYS A 150 20.69 -26.53 -31.05
C LYS A 150 22.00 -25.89 -31.48
#